data_AF-A0A8J5KJ63-F1
#
_entry.id   AF-A0A8J5KJ63-F1
#
_cell.length_a   1.000
_cell.length_b   1.000
_cell.length_c   1.000
_cell.angle_alpha   90.00
_cell.angle_beta   90.00
_cell.angle_gamma   90.00
#
_symmetry.space_group_name_H-M   'P 1'
#
loop_
_entity.id
_entity.type
_entity.pdbx_description
1 polymer ?
#
loop_
_entity_poly.entity_id
_entity_poly.type
_entity_poly.pdbx_seq_one_letter_code
_entity_poly.pdbx_strand_id
1 'polypeptide(L)'
;MPYRREGDDYVHHQPKSGNGRAMQPSRASSSTETSMPPQYTWLEGLWMAIVSISYLLGYGIQISIIVEKYSLGDDRPPNCGLYIFFFLVPHIMAGLKNLQYHYREAMEEDGEDSSLGWIINIVFLPFSPLIRFVRAWRFGMGEKDNWEDGIRYVDEMVTVGVLRLFEVFLGDGPTLCLLLRDDVWGRSTDWSETINGPQNQVRCGPQCSLQPQNPIQFWTVFRMIFLLSKMAQCVTFYIVIVKRLQRLQHPEHFRNQRNASSRQGRVNLFATLILYIAHFFFIGSRVIGYSMVDTAWGGWVYLIVGAHWLLNTAWHLITLLNSNGITAARSVWVPNNALG
;
A
#
# COMPACT_ATOMS: atom_id res chain seq x y z
N MET A 1 -48.98 12.40 -21.48
CA MET A 1 -49.29 11.55 -22.64
C MET A 1 -48.92 10.11 -22.29
N PRO A 2 -49.87 9.17 -22.19
CA PRO A 2 -49.56 7.77 -21.95
C PRO A 2 -49.41 7.03 -23.30
N TYR A 3 -48.28 6.37 -23.50
CA TYR A 3 -48.09 5.48 -24.65
C TYR A 3 -48.67 4.10 -24.36
N ARG A 4 -49.67 3.76 -25.16
CA ARG A 4 -50.33 2.47 -25.35
C ARG A 4 -49.33 1.50 -25.98
N ARG A 5 -49.14 0.30 -25.40
CA ARG A 5 -48.49 -0.84 -26.06
C ARG A 5 -49.54 -1.91 -26.34
N GLU A 6 -49.93 -1.99 -27.59
CA GLU A 6 -50.36 -3.21 -28.28
C GLU A 6 -49.16 -4.21 -28.21
N GLY A 7 -49.31 -5.51 -28.04
CA GLY A 7 -50.37 -6.40 -28.46
C GLY A 7 -49.82 -7.25 -29.61
N ASP A 8 -48.90 -8.17 -29.32
CA ASP A 8 -48.42 -9.16 -30.28
C ASP A 8 -48.59 -10.58 -29.72
N ASP A 9 -49.56 -11.26 -30.30
CA ASP A 9 -49.89 -12.67 -30.13
C ASP A 9 -48.78 -13.55 -30.71
N TYR A 10 -48.02 -14.22 -29.85
CA TYR A 10 -47.15 -15.31 -30.28
C TYR A 10 -47.91 -16.64 -30.26
N VAL A 11 -48.26 -17.08 -31.47
CA VAL A 11 -48.87 -18.38 -31.77
C VAL A 11 -47.94 -19.52 -31.35
N HIS A 12 -48.47 -20.38 -30.48
CA HIS A 12 -47.89 -21.66 -30.09
C HIS A 12 -47.74 -22.60 -31.30
N HIS A 13 -46.50 -22.89 -31.70
CA HIS A 13 -46.20 -24.10 -32.46
C HIS A 13 -45.58 -25.15 -31.53
N GLN A 14 -46.36 -26.19 -31.20
CA GLN A 14 -45.83 -27.44 -30.65
C GLN A 14 -45.14 -28.25 -31.76
N PRO A 15 -43.85 -28.60 -31.62
CA PRO A 15 -43.27 -29.68 -32.40
C PRO A 15 -43.62 -31.04 -31.77
N LYS A 16 -44.00 -31.95 -32.67
CA LYS A 16 -44.46 -33.33 -32.44
C LYS A 16 -43.46 -34.18 -31.65
N SER A 17 -44.05 -34.96 -30.74
CA SER A 17 -43.51 -36.14 -30.06
C SER A 17 -42.76 -37.08 -31.02
N GLY A 18 -41.43 -37.08 -30.94
CA GLY A 18 -40.57 -38.14 -31.44
C GLY A 18 -40.11 -39.01 -30.28
N ASN A 19 -40.54 -40.27 -30.26
CA ASN A 19 -40.07 -41.31 -29.34
C ASN A 19 -38.59 -41.63 -29.61
N GLY A 20 -37.70 -40.85 -28.99
CA GLY A 20 -36.27 -41.10 -28.91
C GLY A 20 -35.91 -41.61 -27.52
N ARG A 21 -35.45 -42.86 -27.45
CA ARG A 21 -34.90 -43.56 -26.28
C ARG A 21 -34.11 -42.60 -25.37
N ALA A 22 -34.68 -42.27 -24.22
CA ALA A 22 -34.07 -41.40 -23.23
C ALA A 22 -32.83 -42.08 -22.63
N MET A 23 -31.66 -41.73 -23.14
CA MET A 23 -30.40 -41.91 -22.43
C MET A 23 -30.49 -40.94 -21.25
N GLN A 24 -30.82 -41.46 -20.06
CA GLN A 24 -30.78 -40.67 -18.83
C GLN A 24 -29.39 -40.03 -18.76
N PRO A 25 -29.26 -38.69 -18.81
CA PRO A 25 -28.02 -38.09 -18.38
C PRO A 25 -27.88 -38.50 -16.92
N SER A 26 -26.88 -39.35 -16.64
CA SER A 26 -26.44 -39.64 -15.28
C SER A 26 -26.46 -38.31 -14.56
N ARG A 27 -27.35 -38.22 -13.57
CA ARG A 27 -27.52 -37.09 -12.67
C ARG A 27 -26.16 -36.95 -12.02
N ALA A 28 -25.27 -36.21 -12.67
CA ALA A 28 -23.98 -35.84 -12.15
C ALA A 28 -24.38 -35.10 -10.89
N SER A 29 -24.20 -35.79 -9.76
CA SER A 29 -24.28 -35.19 -8.45
C SER A 29 -23.51 -33.90 -8.58
N SER A 30 -24.24 -32.79 -8.61
CA SER A 30 -23.67 -31.48 -8.37
C SER A 30 -23.19 -31.57 -6.93
N SER A 31 -22.02 -32.19 -6.74
CA SER A 31 -21.17 -31.89 -5.63
C SER A 31 -21.02 -30.39 -5.75
N THR A 32 -21.86 -29.68 -5.01
CA THR A 32 -21.60 -28.36 -4.50
C THR A 32 -20.20 -28.48 -3.92
N GLU A 33 -19.19 -28.27 -4.77
CA GLU A 33 -17.81 -28.02 -4.38
C GLU A 33 -17.95 -26.78 -3.51
N THR A 34 -18.13 -27.01 -2.21
CA THR A 34 -18.06 -26.01 -1.17
C THR A 34 -16.70 -25.36 -1.36
N SER A 35 -16.69 -24.20 -2.01
CA SER A 35 -15.51 -23.38 -2.21
C SER A 35 -14.87 -23.23 -0.84
N MET A 36 -13.69 -23.83 -0.65
CA MET A 36 -13.02 -23.78 0.64
C MET A 36 -12.88 -22.30 1.02
N PRO A 37 -13.41 -21.89 2.18
CA PRO A 37 -13.37 -20.50 2.57
C PRO A 37 -11.91 -20.03 2.64
N PRO A 38 -11.67 -18.72 2.45
CA PRO A 38 -10.39 -18.16 2.86
C PRO A 38 -10.17 -18.56 4.33
N GLN A 39 -8.92 -18.87 4.68
CA GLN A 39 -8.56 -19.19 6.06
C GLN A 39 -7.43 -18.25 6.46
N TYR A 40 -7.61 -17.43 7.48
CA TYR A 40 -6.52 -16.69 8.06
C TYR A 40 -5.38 -17.65 8.43
N THR A 41 -4.16 -17.37 7.97
CA THR A 41 -3.00 -18.17 8.35
C THR A 41 -2.17 -17.45 9.40
N TRP A 42 -1.53 -18.21 10.30
CA TRP A 42 -0.60 -17.64 11.27
C TRP A 42 0.52 -16.83 10.60
N LEU A 43 0.90 -17.19 9.37
CA LEU A 43 1.91 -16.48 8.57
C LEU A 43 1.41 -15.09 8.16
N GLU A 44 0.14 -14.96 7.81
CA GLU A 44 -0.48 -13.66 7.50
C GLU A 44 -0.53 -12.77 8.74
N GLY A 45 -0.84 -13.35 9.90
CA GLY A 45 -0.74 -12.65 11.19
C GLY A 45 0.67 -12.21 11.53
N LEU A 46 1.67 -13.08 11.34
CA LEU A 46 3.07 -12.70 11.54
C LEU A 46 3.47 -11.56 10.60
N TRP A 47 3.08 -11.63 9.32
CA TRP A 47 3.36 -10.57 8.36
C TRP A 47 2.71 -9.24 8.76
N MET A 48 1.48 -9.30 9.26
CA MET A 48 0.77 -8.15 9.80
C MET A 48 1.47 -7.52 10.99
N ALA A 49 1.96 -8.34 11.92
CA ALA A 49 2.73 -7.86 13.06
C ALA A 49 4.03 -7.19 12.61
N ILE A 50 4.78 -7.81 11.68
CA ILE A 50 6.01 -7.24 11.11
C ILE A 50 5.73 -5.89 10.45
N VAL A 51 4.68 -5.82 9.64
CA VAL A 51 4.28 -4.61 8.93
C VAL A 51 3.84 -3.50 9.90
N SER A 52 3.12 -3.85 10.98
CA SER A 52 2.68 -2.91 12.02
C SER A 52 3.87 -2.37 12.84
N ILE A 53 4.80 -3.24 13.23
CA ILE A 53 6.03 -2.83 13.95
C ILE A 53 6.90 -1.96 13.04
N SER A 54 7.06 -2.33 11.77
CA SER A 54 7.79 -1.55 10.75
C SER A 54 7.17 -0.16 10.56
N TYR A 55 5.83 -0.05 10.61
CA TYR A 55 5.13 1.23 10.59
C TYR A 55 5.48 2.10 11.80
N LEU A 56 5.32 1.59 13.02
CA LEU A 56 5.61 2.33 14.26
C LEU A 56 7.07 2.76 14.37
N LEU A 57 8.00 1.84 14.04
CA LEU A 57 9.43 2.13 14.05
C LEU A 57 9.79 3.16 12.98
N GLY A 58 9.19 3.08 11.80
CA GLY A 58 9.37 4.09 10.74
C GLY A 58 8.88 5.47 11.14
N TYR A 59 7.75 5.55 11.85
CA TYR A 59 7.24 6.80 12.40
C TYR A 59 8.24 7.43 13.38
N GLY A 60 8.77 6.63 14.32
CA GLY A 60 9.79 7.08 15.27
C GLY A 60 11.09 7.53 14.58
N ILE A 61 11.54 6.80 13.54
CA ILE A 61 12.73 7.16 12.75
C ILE A 61 12.53 8.49 12.02
N GLN A 62 11.36 8.73 11.40
CA GLN A 62 11.08 10.00 10.75
C GLN A 62 11.10 11.18 11.73
N ILE A 63 10.48 11.04 12.90
CA ILE A 63 10.54 12.05 13.96
C ILE A 63 11.98 12.29 14.39
N SER A 64 12.76 11.22 14.59
CA SER A 64 14.18 11.32 14.95
C SER A 64 14.99 12.10 13.91
N ILE A 65 14.74 11.88 12.62
CA ILE A 65 15.37 12.64 11.52
C ILE A 65 14.98 14.12 11.62
N ILE A 66 13.69 14.43 11.78
CA ILE A 66 13.21 15.82 11.89
C ILE A 66 13.86 16.52 13.08
N VAL A 67 13.83 15.90 14.27
CA VAL A 67 14.44 16.46 15.48
C VAL A 67 15.93 16.72 15.27
N GLU A 68 16.66 15.77 14.69
CA GLU A 68 18.09 15.91 14.42
C GLU A 68 18.37 17.09 13.49
N LYS A 69 17.70 17.15 12.34
CA LYS A 69 17.93 18.23 11.36
C LYS A 69 17.58 19.60 11.92
N TYR A 70 16.56 19.70 12.77
CA TYR A 70 16.19 20.96 13.41
C TYR A 70 17.11 21.35 14.58
N SER A 71 17.76 20.37 15.22
CA SER A 71 18.67 20.60 16.35
C SER A 71 20.08 21.06 15.94
N LEU A 72 20.40 21.08 14.64
CA LEU A 72 21.71 21.49 14.12
C LEU A 72 22.01 23.00 14.28
N GLY A 73 21.10 23.81 14.82
CA GLY A 73 21.33 25.23 15.06
C GLY A 73 21.61 25.99 13.76
N ASP A 74 22.80 26.60 13.69
CA ASP A 74 23.26 27.38 12.53
C ASP A 74 23.63 26.51 11.31
N ASP A 75 23.98 25.23 11.53
CA ASP A 75 24.31 24.26 10.45
C ASP A 75 23.07 23.59 9.84
N ARG A 76 21.89 24.20 10.03
CA ARG A 76 20.63 23.65 9.55
C ARG A 76 20.60 23.61 8.02
N PRO A 77 20.25 22.47 7.39
CA PRO A 77 20.08 22.43 5.94
C PRO A 77 18.97 23.39 5.50
N PRO A 78 19.14 24.11 4.38
CA PRO A 78 18.21 25.14 3.93
C PRO A 78 16.79 24.60 3.68
N ASN A 79 16.68 23.29 3.45
CA ASN A 79 15.43 22.61 3.14
C ASN A 79 14.79 21.91 4.34
N CYS A 80 15.16 22.25 5.58
CA CYS A 80 14.62 21.58 6.78
C CYS A 80 13.09 21.54 6.85
N GLY A 81 12.41 22.59 6.36
CA GLY A 81 10.94 22.63 6.29
C GLY A 81 10.31 21.49 5.49
N LEU A 82 11.03 20.96 4.50
CA LEU A 82 10.54 19.85 3.67
C LEU A 82 10.44 18.53 4.46
N TYR A 83 11.27 18.31 5.48
CA TYR A 83 11.15 17.13 6.33
C TYR A 83 9.83 17.12 7.11
N ILE A 84 9.44 18.27 7.68
CA ILE A 84 8.14 18.42 8.36
C ILE A 84 7.00 18.27 7.34
N PHE A 85 7.13 18.88 6.16
CA PHE A 85 6.11 18.80 5.12
C PHE A 85 5.86 17.36 4.65
N PHE A 86 6.92 16.62 4.29
CA PHE A 86 6.82 15.21 3.88
C PHE A 86 6.42 14.28 5.02
N PHE A 87 6.59 14.69 6.27
CA PHE A 87 6.02 13.97 7.40
C PHE A 87 4.53 14.29 7.56
N LEU A 88 4.14 15.55 7.68
CA LEU A 88 2.79 15.93 8.09
C LEU A 88 1.74 15.66 7.00
N VAL A 89 2.03 16.04 5.76
CA VAL A 89 1.03 15.99 4.67
C VAL A 89 0.56 14.56 4.39
N PRO A 90 1.43 13.55 4.22
CA PRO A 90 0.98 12.20 3.94
C PRO A 90 0.17 11.57 5.07
N HIS A 91 0.54 11.83 6.34
CA HIS A 91 -0.19 11.32 7.49
C HIS A 91 -1.57 11.98 7.64
N ILE A 92 -1.69 13.29 7.37
CA ILE A 92 -3.00 13.96 7.31
C ILE A 92 -3.84 13.40 6.17
N MET A 93 -3.27 13.23 4.98
CA MET A 93 -3.99 12.67 3.83
C MET A 93 -4.47 11.23 4.09
N ALA A 94 -3.62 10.39 4.66
CA ALA A 94 -3.99 9.04 5.09
C ALA A 94 -5.08 9.09 6.17
N GLY A 95 -4.99 10.04 7.11
CA GLY A 95 -6.01 10.29 8.13
C GLY A 95 -7.38 10.66 7.55
N LEU A 96 -7.41 11.65 6.68
CA LEU A 96 -8.63 12.09 5.99
C LEU A 96 -9.22 10.97 5.13
N LYS A 97 -8.37 10.19 4.45
CA LYS A 97 -8.83 9.07 3.65
C LYS A 97 -9.43 7.95 4.51
N ASN A 98 -8.81 7.65 5.65
CA ASN A 98 -9.35 6.72 6.63
C ASN A 98 -10.70 7.19 7.19
N LEU A 99 -10.84 8.48 7.50
CA LEU A 99 -12.09 9.08 7.96
C LEU A 99 -13.19 8.96 6.89
N GLN A 100 -12.85 9.16 5.61
CA GLN A 100 -13.78 8.95 4.50
C GLN A 100 -14.27 7.49 4.44
N TYR A 101 -13.38 6.51 4.64
CA TYR A 101 -13.78 5.11 4.68
C TYR A 101 -14.69 4.82 5.87
N HIS A 102 -14.36 5.34 7.05
CA HIS A 102 -15.20 5.17 8.24
C HIS A 102 -16.59 5.81 8.07
N TYR A 103 -16.67 7.01 7.48
CA TYR A 103 -17.93 7.66 7.15
C TYR A 103 -18.80 6.80 6.23
N ARG A 104 -18.19 6.17 5.22
CA ARG A 104 -18.93 5.30 4.30
C ARG A 104 -19.45 4.04 4.99
N GLU A 105 -18.63 3.40 5.82
CA GLU A 105 -19.03 2.24 6.63
C GLU A 105 -20.21 2.59 7.55
N ALA A 106 -20.15 3.75 8.20
CA ALA A 106 -21.20 4.26 9.08
C ALA A 106 -22.53 4.55 8.38
N MET A 107 -22.51 4.79 7.07
CA MET A 107 -23.71 5.01 6.26
C MET A 107 -24.29 3.72 5.68
N GLU A 108 -23.47 2.67 5.55
CA GLU A 108 -23.87 1.38 4.94
C GLU A 108 -24.39 0.38 5.99
N GLU A 109 -23.79 0.37 7.19
CA GLU A 109 -24.31 -0.39 8.32
C GLU A 109 -25.33 0.48 9.05
N ASP A 110 -26.64 0.18 8.95
CA ASP A 110 -27.75 0.83 9.69
C ASP A 110 -27.61 0.78 11.24
N GLY A 111 -26.42 0.48 11.77
CA GLY A 111 -26.10 0.39 13.18
C GLY A 111 -25.75 1.74 13.80
N GLU A 112 -26.03 1.88 15.09
CA GLU A 112 -25.62 3.02 15.91
C GLU A 112 -24.10 3.15 15.91
N ASP A 113 -23.60 4.03 15.05
CA ASP A 113 -22.17 4.33 15.01
C ASP A 113 -21.78 5.00 16.33
N SER A 114 -20.96 4.32 17.12
CA SER A 114 -20.59 4.79 18.45
C SER A 114 -19.82 6.10 18.32
N SER A 115 -20.25 7.16 19.00
CA SER A 115 -19.53 8.45 19.04
C SER A 115 -18.05 8.29 19.44
N LEU A 116 -17.73 7.25 20.20
CA LEU A 116 -16.38 6.88 20.56
C LEU A 116 -15.53 6.47 19.35
N GLY A 117 -16.10 5.78 18.36
CA GLY A 117 -15.44 5.41 17.10
C GLY A 117 -14.99 6.64 16.31
N TRP A 118 -15.86 7.65 16.22
CA TRP A 118 -15.52 8.94 15.59
C TRP A 118 -14.40 9.66 16.33
N ILE A 119 -14.49 9.75 17.67
CA ILE A 119 -13.45 10.39 18.49
C ILE A 119 -12.10 9.70 18.28
N ILE A 120 -12.06 8.36 18.29
CA ILE A 120 -10.82 7.62 18.02
C ILE A 120 -10.25 7.95 16.63
N ASN A 121 -11.08 7.93 15.59
CA ASN A 121 -10.61 8.22 14.23
C ASN A 121 -10.11 9.66 14.06
N ILE A 122 -10.68 10.63 14.77
CA ILE A 122 -10.23 12.04 14.75
C ILE A 122 -8.93 12.21 15.55
N VAL A 123 -8.83 11.64 16.75
CA VAL A 123 -7.63 11.77 17.61
C VAL A 123 -6.43 11.07 16.98
N PHE A 124 -6.64 9.89 16.41
CA PHE A 124 -5.60 9.10 15.75
C PHE A 124 -5.55 9.36 14.24
N LEU A 125 -6.05 10.51 13.77
CA LEU A 125 -5.98 10.91 12.36
C LEU A 125 -4.55 10.80 11.78
N PRO A 126 -3.47 11.28 12.43
CA PRO A 126 -2.12 11.11 11.89
C PRO A 126 -1.58 9.67 12.02
N PHE A 127 -2.27 8.80 12.75
CA PHE A 127 -1.92 7.38 12.96
C PHE A 127 -2.97 6.44 12.34
N SER A 128 -3.68 6.91 11.32
CA SER A 128 -4.88 6.21 10.84
C SER A 128 -4.65 4.76 10.36
N PRO A 129 -3.50 4.38 9.75
CA PRO A 129 -3.26 2.99 9.43
C PRO A 129 -3.25 2.09 10.66
N LEU A 130 -2.86 2.61 11.84
CA LEU A 130 -2.81 1.83 13.08
C LEU A 130 -4.20 1.35 13.52
N ILE A 131 -5.22 2.20 13.42
CA ILE A 131 -6.60 1.82 13.73
C ILE A 131 -7.05 0.69 12.80
N ARG A 132 -6.72 0.80 11.51
CA ARG A 132 -7.05 -0.19 10.49
C ARG A 132 -6.27 -1.50 10.67
N PHE A 133 -5.02 -1.44 11.12
CA PHE A 133 -4.26 -2.62 11.54
C PHE A 133 -4.97 -3.40 12.64
N VAL A 134 -5.44 -2.70 13.68
CA VAL A 134 -6.17 -3.32 14.79
C VAL A 134 -7.49 -3.93 14.31
N ARG A 135 -8.24 -3.24 13.43
CA ARG A 135 -9.47 -3.79 12.83
C ARG A 135 -9.20 -5.03 11.98
N ALA A 136 -8.23 -4.96 11.07
CA ALA A 136 -7.82 -6.09 10.25
C ALA A 136 -7.39 -7.28 11.13
N TRP A 137 -6.65 -7.03 12.20
CA TRP A 137 -6.27 -8.06 13.17
C TRP A 137 -7.50 -8.71 13.84
N ARG A 138 -8.48 -7.91 14.25
CA ARG A 138 -9.73 -8.39 14.84
C ARG A 138 -10.48 -9.31 13.88
N PHE A 139 -10.68 -8.89 12.63
CA PHE A 139 -11.37 -9.69 11.62
C PHE A 139 -10.59 -10.94 11.23
N GLY A 140 -9.26 -10.85 11.10
CA GLY A 140 -8.42 -12.02 10.81
C GLY A 140 -8.49 -13.09 11.91
N MET A 141 -8.62 -12.70 13.19
CA MET A 141 -8.83 -13.66 14.27
C MET A 141 -10.26 -14.25 14.27
N GLY A 142 -11.27 -13.45 13.89
CA GLY A 142 -12.68 -13.85 13.79
C GLY A 142 -13.02 -14.73 12.58
N GLU A 143 -12.19 -14.75 11.53
CA GLU A 143 -12.40 -15.54 10.31
C GLU A 143 -12.61 -17.04 10.57
N LYS A 144 -12.11 -17.57 11.70
CA LYS A 144 -12.34 -18.97 12.10
C LYS A 144 -13.81 -19.28 12.38
N ASP A 145 -14.53 -18.28 12.87
CA ASP A 145 -15.91 -18.41 13.33
C ASP A 145 -16.91 -17.92 12.26
N ASN A 146 -16.52 -16.96 11.42
CA ASN A 146 -17.34 -16.41 10.34
C ASN A 146 -16.55 -16.14 9.06
N TRP A 147 -16.99 -16.73 7.92
CA TRP A 147 -16.33 -16.54 6.63
C TRP A 147 -16.41 -15.09 6.10
N GLU A 148 -17.46 -14.35 6.48
CA GLU A 148 -17.63 -12.94 6.10
C GLU A 148 -16.52 -12.07 6.70
N ASP A 149 -16.04 -12.43 7.90
CA ASP A 149 -14.90 -11.76 8.54
C ASP A 149 -13.60 -11.95 7.76
N GLY A 150 -13.45 -13.06 7.04
CA GLY A 150 -12.32 -13.27 6.13
C GLY A 150 -12.31 -12.31 4.95
N ILE A 151 -13.49 -11.98 4.40
CA ILE A 151 -13.62 -10.98 3.34
C ILE A 151 -13.36 -9.58 3.90
N ARG A 152 -13.97 -9.24 5.03
CA ARG A 152 -13.75 -7.96 5.73
C ARG A 152 -12.26 -7.77 6.08
N TYR A 153 -11.57 -8.82 6.53
CA TYR A 153 -10.14 -8.81 6.75
C TYR A 153 -9.35 -8.41 5.50
N VAL A 154 -9.61 -9.05 4.36
CA VAL A 154 -8.88 -8.74 3.12
C VAL A 154 -9.16 -7.31 2.65
N ASP A 155 -10.40 -6.83 2.77
CA ASP A 155 -10.76 -5.45 2.42
C ASP A 155 -10.05 -4.42 3.30
N GLU A 156 -10.03 -4.64 4.62
CA GLU A 156 -9.30 -3.82 5.58
C GLU A 156 -7.79 -3.81 5.27
N MET A 157 -7.24 -4.95 4.90
CA MET A 157 -5.82 -5.09 4.54
C MET A 157 -5.45 -4.34 3.25
N VAL A 158 -6.34 -4.34 2.26
CA VAL A 158 -6.17 -3.53 1.05
C VAL A 158 -6.23 -2.05 1.39
N THR A 159 -7.17 -1.64 2.24
CA THR A 159 -7.30 -0.26 2.72
C THR A 159 -6.04 0.20 3.46
N VAL A 160 -5.54 -0.61 4.41
CA VAL A 160 -4.24 -0.38 5.07
C VAL A 160 -3.13 -0.24 4.04
N GLY A 161 -3.07 -1.14 3.07
CA GLY A 161 -2.08 -1.09 1.99
C GLY A 161 -2.11 0.24 1.25
N VAL A 162 -3.29 0.70 0.84
CA VAL A 162 -3.47 2.00 0.16
C VAL A 162 -3.03 3.17 1.03
N LEU A 163 -3.46 3.21 2.30
CA LEU A 163 -3.07 4.29 3.22
C LEU A 163 -1.56 4.35 3.39
N ARG A 164 -0.91 3.20 3.57
CA ARG A 164 0.55 3.12 3.68
C ARG A 164 1.26 3.50 2.38
N LEU A 165 0.69 3.21 1.20
CA LEU A 165 1.27 3.66 -0.06
C LEU A 165 1.37 5.19 -0.13
N PHE A 166 0.36 5.92 0.37
CA PHE A 166 0.44 7.37 0.46
C PHE A 166 1.58 7.81 1.38
N GLU A 167 1.69 7.23 2.57
CA GLU A 167 2.74 7.56 3.54
C GLU A 167 4.15 7.27 3.01
N VAL A 168 4.38 6.08 2.43
CA VAL A 168 5.72 5.69 1.98
C VAL A 168 6.14 6.48 0.74
N PHE A 169 5.22 6.80 -0.17
CA PHE A 169 5.58 7.47 -1.43
C PHE A 169 5.54 8.99 -1.37
N LEU A 170 4.67 9.58 -0.57
CA LEU A 170 4.63 11.02 -0.35
C LEU A 170 5.48 11.46 0.86
N GLY A 171 5.84 10.53 1.74
CA GLY A 171 6.64 10.79 2.95
C GLY A 171 8.02 10.17 2.92
N ASP A 172 8.11 8.83 3.01
CA ASP A 172 9.42 8.14 3.12
C ASP A 172 10.32 8.39 1.89
N GLY A 173 9.77 8.30 0.67
CA GLY A 173 10.53 8.45 -0.58
C GLY A 173 11.20 9.82 -0.71
N PRO A 174 10.44 10.93 -0.65
CA PRO A 174 11.00 12.28 -0.67
C PRO A 174 11.95 12.54 0.50
N THR A 175 11.62 12.06 1.70
CA THR A 175 12.50 12.16 2.89
C THR A 175 13.83 11.45 2.66
N LEU A 176 13.82 10.26 2.04
CA LEU A 176 15.03 9.50 1.73
C LEU A 176 15.87 10.22 0.66
N CYS A 177 15.24 10.85 -0.33
CA CYS A 177 15.94 11.67 -1.32
C CYS A 177 16.60 12.90 -0.69
N LEU A 178 15.91 13.58 0.25
CA LEU A 178 16.49 14.67 1.04
C LEU A 178 17.64 14.20 1.91
N LEU A 179 17.48 13.06 2.60
CA LEU A 179 18.51 12.51 3.47
C LEU A 179 19.77 12.14 2.68
N LEU A 180 19.63 11.51 1.51
CA LEU A 180 20.75 11.23 0.62
C LEU A 180 21.42 12.51 0.14
N ARG A 181 20.63 13.52 -0.25
CA ARG A 181 21.18 14.82 -0.59
C ARG A 181 21.97 15.40 0.58
N ASP A 182 21.37 15.59 1.75
CA ASP A 182 22.01 16.35 2.81
C ASP A 182 23.20 15.60 3.44
N ASP A 183 23.08 14.26 3.60
CA ASP A 183 24.09 13.48 4.33
C ASP A 183 25.13 12.79 3.45
N VAL A 184 24.83 12.52 2.18
CA VAL A 184 25.77 11.87 1.25
C VAL A 184 26.34 12.87 0.26
N TRP A 185 25.48 13.62 -0.42
CA TRP A 185 25.90 14.50 -1.51
C TRP A 185 26.24 15.93 -1.09
N GLY A 186 25.59 16.46 -0.05
CA GLY A 186 25.70 17.84 0.41
C GLY A 186 27.02 18.09 1.13
N ARG A 187 27.58 17.04 1.73
CA ARG A 187 28.96 17.03 2.23
C ARG A 187 30.01 16.91 1.12
N SER A 188 29.59 16.73 -0.14
CA SER A 188 30.47 16.54 -1.29
C SER A 188 30.93 17.86 -1.98
N THR A 189 30.61 19.03 -1.43
CA THR A 189 31.42 20.23 -1.76
C THR A 189 32.92 19.99 -1.49
N ASP A 190 33.24 19.16 -0.49
CA ASP A 190 34.59 18.62 -0.25
C ASP A 190 35.08 17.70 -1.37
N TRP A 191 34.21 17.02 -2.13
CA TRP A 191 34.65 16.14 -3.23
C TRP A 191 35.23 16.93 -4.41
N SER A 192 34.69 18.11 -4.71
CA SER A 192 35.28 18.98 -5.73
C SER A 192 36.64 19.52 -5.27
N GLU A 193 36.82 19.82 -3.97
CA GLU A 193 38.10 20.19 -3.38
C GLU A 193 39.07 19.00 -3.28
N THR A 194 38.55 17.79 -3.07
CA THR A 194 39.33 16.54 -3.00
C THR A 194 39.78 16.07 -4.38
N ILE A 195 38.94 16.20 -5.42
CA ILE A 195 39.26 15.82 -6.80
C ILE A 195 40.14 16.87 -7.48
N ASN A 196 39.82 18.16 -7.33
CA ASN A 196 40.60 19.22 -7.97
C ASN A 196 41.90 19.54 -7.23
N GLY A 197 42.11 18.93 -6.06
CA GLY A 197 43.21 19.21 -5.17
C GLY A 197 43.14 20.63 -4.60
N PRO A 198 43.79 20.89 -3.46
CA PRO A 198 43.98 22.26 -2.99
C PRO A 198 44.90 22.99 -3.99
N GLN A 199 44.33 23.64 -5.02
CA GLN A 199 45.09 24.38 -6.03
C GLN A 199 45.84 25.60 -5.45
N ASN A 200 45.68 25.90 -4.17
CA ASN A 200 46.54 26.82 -3.45
C ASN A 200 46.79 26.31 -2.02
N GLN A 201 47.77 25.42 -1.85
CA GLN A 201 48.42 25.20 -0.56
C GLN A 201 49.11 26.50 -0.12
N VAL A 202 48.36 27.37 0.54
CA VAL A 202 48.92 28.32 1.49
C VAL A 202 49.63 27.48 2.55
N ARG A 203 50.92 27.76 2.79
CA ARG A 203 51.76 27.16 3.83
C ARG A 203 51.08 27.24 5.19
N CYS A 204 50.28 26.24 5.56
CA CYS A 204 49.82 26.06 6.93
C CYS A 204 50.98 25.43 7.73
N GLY A 205 51.28 26.04 8.87
CA GLY A 205 52.32 25.60 9.79
C GLY A 205 52.05 24.21 10.41
N PRO A 206 52.98 23.71 11.25
CA PRO A 206 53.06 22.31 11.66
C PRO A 206 51.98 21.81 12.65
N GLN A 207 50.77 22.36 12.63
CA GLN A 207 49.67 21.96 13.53
C GLN A 207 48.30 21.78 12.84
N CYS A 208 48.25 21.50 11.54
CA CYS A 208 47.04 20.93 10.93
C CYS A 208 46.93 19.45 11.32
N SER A 209 46.41 19.19 12.52
CA SER A 209 45.84 17.89 12.84
C SER A 209 44.63 17.68 11.93
N LEU A 210 44.82 16.91 10.86
CA LEU A 210 43.74 16.36 10.05
C LEU A 210 42.84 15.57 10.99
N GLN A 211 41.76 16.20 11.47
CA GLN A 211 40.68 15.46 12.10
C GLN A 211 40.14 14.51 11.05
N PRO A 212 40.15 13.19 11.31
CA PRO A 212 39.63 12.23 10.35
C PRO A 212 38.19 12.59 10.04
N GLN A 213 37.88 12.69 8.74
CA GLN A 213 36.52 12.84 8.23
C GLN A 213 35.64 11.81 8.95
N ASN A 214 34.62 12.32 9.66
CA ASN A 214 33.70 11.48 10.41
C ASN A 214 33.15 10.39 9.48
N PRO A 215 33.43 9.09 9.73
CA PRO A 215 32.85 8.03 8.93
C PRO A 215 31.34 8.21 8.90
N ILE A 216 30.70 7.94 7.75
CA ILE A 216 29.24 7.97 7.65
C ILE A 216 28.70 7.21 8.86
N GLN A 217 27.99 7.92 9.73
CA GLN A 217 27.60 7.36 11.00
C GLN A 217 26.69 6.16 10.70
N PHE A 218 26.96 5.03 11.34
CA PHE A 218 26.16 3.80 11.22
C PHE A 218 24.65 4.09 11.24
N TRP A 219 24.27 5.04 12.07
CA TRP A 219 22.89 5.51 12.23
C TRP A 219 22.27 6.13 10.97
N THR A 220 23.02 6.92 10.20
CA THR A 220 22.58 7.48 8.93
C THR A 220 22.30 6.38 7.91
N VAL A 221 23.24 5.44 7.75
CA VAL A 221 23.09 4.29 6.84
C VAL A 221 21.90 3.43 7.26
N PHE A 222 21.78 3.14 8.56
CA PHE A 222 20.67 2.36 9.11
C PHE A 222 19.33 2.98 8.76
N ARG A 223 19.15 4.29 8.99
CA ARG A 223 17.89 4.99 8.66
C ARG A 223 17.57 4.93 7.17
N MET A 224 18.56 5.13 6.30
CA MET A 224 18.36 5.06 4.85
C MET A 224 17.91 3.66 4.41
N ILE A 225 18.62 2.63 4.85
CA ILE A 225 18.28 1.23 4.54
C ILE A 225 16.91 0.87 5.12
N PHE A 226 16.61 1.33 6.34
CA PHE A 226 15.34 1.07 6.98
C PHE A 226 14.17 1.69 6.22
N LEU A 227 14.25 2.98 5.85
CA LEU A 227 13.21 3.65 5.08
C LEU A 227 13.02 2.98 3.70
N LEU A 228 14.11 2.64 3.03
CA LEU A 228 14.06 1.92 1.76
C LEU A 228 13.40 0.52 1.90
N SER A 229 13.78 -0.22 2.94
CA SER A 229 13.18 -1.50 3.30
C SER A 229 11.69 -1.38 3.58
N LYS A 230 11.27 -0.36 4.35
CA LYS A 230 9.86 -0.06 4.65
C LYS A 230 9.05 0.22 3.38
N MET A 231 9.58 1.01 2.45
CA MET A 231 8.94 1.27 1.15
C MET A 231 8.75 -0.03 0.36
N ALA A 232 9.80 -0.84 0.24
CA ALA A 232 9.75 -2.12 -0.48
C ALA A 232 8.79 -3.13 0.16
N GLN A 233 8.76 -3.21 1.49
CA GLN A 233 7.80 -4.02 2.25
C GLN A 233 6.36 -3.58 1.95
N CYS A 234 6.10 -2.27 1.95
CA CYS A 234 4.77 -1.72 1.71
C CYS A 234 4.24 -2.07 0.32
N VAL A 235 5.06 -1.87 -0.73
CA VAL A 235 4.65 -2.19 -2.11
C VAL A 235 4.44 -3.68 -2.30
N THR A 236 5.34 -4.50 -1.76
CA THR A 236 5.23 -5.96 -1.81
C THR A 236 3.96 -6.44 -1.13
N PHE A 237 3.71 -5.94 0.09
CA PHE A 237 2.50 -6.24 0.84
C PHE A 237 1.24 -5.87 0.07
N TYR A 238 1.19 -4.65 -0.47
CA TYR A 238 0.07 -4.18 -1.28
C TYR A 238 -0.19 -5.08 -2.50
N ILE A 239 0.84 -5.42 -3.27
CA ILE A 239 0.68 -6.29 -4.45
C ILE A 239 0.14 -7.66 -4.05
N VAL A 240 0.66 -8.26 -2.97
CA VAL A 240 0.23 -9.57 -2.50
C VAL A 240 -1.23 -9.54 -2.06
N ILE A 241 -1.65 -8.53 -1.29
CA ILE A 241 -3.02 -8.45 -0.79
C ILE A 241 -4.02 -8.12 -1.90
N VAL A 242 -3.69 -7.20 -2.82
CA VAL A 242 -4.56 -6.88 -3.96
C VAL A 242 -4.75 -8.08 -4.86
N LYS A 243 -3.67 -8.82 -5.14
CA LYS A 243 -3.75 -10.07 -5.91
C LYS A 243 -4.66 -11.09 -5.22
N ARG A 244 -4.60 -11.19 -3.89
CA ARG A 244 -5.50 -12.05 -3.11
C ARG A 244 -6.95 -11.59 -3.25
N LEU A 245 -7.23 -10.30 -3.07
CA LEU A 245 -8.57 -9.73 -3.25
C LEU A 245 -9.13 -10.04 -4.64
N GLN A 246 -8.34 -9.82 -5.69
CA GLN A 246 -8.75 -10.12 -7.07
C GLN A 246 -9.12 -11.59 -7.29
N ARG A 247 -8.40 -12.53 -6.66
CA ARG A 247 -8.72 -13.96 -6.76
C ARG A 247 -9.99 -14.33 -6.00
N LEU A 248 -10.23 -13.69 -4.86
CA LEU A 248 -11.46 -13.88 -4.08
C LEU A 248 -12.69 -13.31 -4.80
N GLN A 249 -12.53 -12.20 -5.54
CA GLN A 249 -13.61 -11.57 -6.30
C GLN A 249 -13.95 -12.31 -7.60
N HIS A 250 -12.99 -13.00 -8.22
CA HIS A 250 -13.14 -13.69 -9.50
C HIS A 250 -12.76 -15.17 -9.45
N PRO A 251 -13.39 -15.99 -8.58
CA PRO A 251 -13.03 -17.39 -8.41
C PRO A 251 -13.15 -18.21 -9.71
N GLU A 252 -14.08 -17.84 -10.59
CA GLU A 252 -14.33 -18.48 -11.88
C GLU A 252 -13.12 -18.42 -12.83
N HIS A 253 -12.38 -17.31 -12.83
CA HIS A 253 -11.20 -17.13 -13.67
C HIS A 253 -10.02 -18.01 -13.21
N PHE A 254 -10.04 -18.44 -11.95
CA PHE A 254 -8.95 -19.21 -11.34
C PHE A 254 -9.32 -20.66 -11.02
N ARG A 255 -10.53 -21.10 -11.40
CA ARG A 255 -11.02 -22.46 -11.12
C ARG A 255 -10.11 -23.55 -11.71
N ASN A 256 -9.52 -23.28 -12.88
CA ASN A 256 -8.64 -24.23 -13.58
C ASN A 256 -7.23 -24.33 -12.97
N GLN A 257 -6.91 -23.57 -11.92
CA GLN A 257 -5.60 -23.66 -11.29
C GLN A 257 -5.49 -24.95 -10.46
N ARG A 258 -4.41 -25.70 -10.67
CA ARG A 258 -4.20 -27.02 -10.07
C ARG A 258 -4.08 -26.99 -8.53
N ASN A 259 -3.49 -25.93 -7.98
CA ASN A 259 -3.16 -25.84 -6.55
C ASN A 259 -4.18 -24.98 -5.79
N ALA A 260 -4.70 -25.49 -4.65
CA ALA A 260 -5.63 -24.76 -3.79
C ALA A 260 -5.06 -23.43 -3.27
N SER A 261 -3.76 -23.40 -2.93
CA SER A 261 -3.05 -22.17 -2.54
C SER A 261 -3.03 -21.12 -3.65
N SER A 262 -2.92 -21.56 -4.90
CA SER A 262 -3.01 -20.68 -6.06
C SER A 262 -4.44 -20.20 -6.27
N ARG A 263 -5.46 -21.04 -6.10
CA ARG A 263 -6.86 -20.58 -6.17
C ARG A 263 -7.16 -19.48 -5.14
N GLN A 264 -6.60 -19.60 -3.93
CA GLN A 264 -6.77 -18.62 -2.85
C GLN A 264 -5.96 -17.32 -3.02
N GLY A 265 -5.21 -17.14 -4.11
CA GLY A 265 -4.43 -15.91 -4.33
C GLY A 265 -3.18 -15.79 -3.48
N ARG A 266 -2.83 -16.83 -2.70
CA ARG A 266 -1.64 -16.80 -1.86
C ARG A 266 -0.39 -16.86 -2.72
N VAL A 267 0.53 -15.96 -2.43
CA VAL A 267 1.87 -15.95 -3.00
C VAL A 267 2.79 -16.75 -2.07
N ASN A 268 3.59 -17.65 -2.66
CA ASN A 268 4.59 -18.41 -1.88
C ASN A 268 5.54 -17.43 -1.18
N LEU A 269 5.93 -17.72 0.06
CA LEU A 269 6.89 -16.92 0.84
C LEU A 269 8.15 -16.58 0.03
N PHE A 270 8.69 -17.56 -0.71
CA PHE A 270 9.85 -17.34 -1.57
C PHE A 270 9.59 -16.33 -2.69
N ALA A 271 8.41 -16.39 -3.32
CA ALA A 271 8.02 -15.43 -4.35
C ALA A 271 7.78 -14.04 -3.75
N THR A 272 7.20 -13.95 -2.55
CA THR A 272 7.06 -12.69 -1.80
C THR A 272 8.43 -12.10 -1.45
N LEU A 273 9.39 -12.93 -1.05
CA LEU A 273 10.76 -12.49 -0.75
C LEU A 273 11.48 -11.97 -2.00
N ILE A 274 11.38 -12.69 -3.14
CA ILE A 274 11.92 -12.21 -4.42
C ILE A 274 11.28 -10.88 -4.81
N LEU A 275 9.95 -10.77 -4.67
CA LEU A 275 9.22 -9.56 -4.97
C LEU A 275 9.71 -8.39 -4.09
N TYR A 276 9.90 -8.63 -2.80
CA TYR A 276 10.48 -7.66 -1.87
C TYR A 276 11.88 -7.20 -2.28
N ILE A 277 12.79 -8.14 -2.57
CA ILE A 277 14.16 -7.84 -3.00
C ILE A 277 14.15 -7.01 -4.30
N ALA A 278 13.33 -7.41 -5.28
CA ALA A 278 13.21 -6.68 -6.54
C ALA A 278 12.73 -5.23 -6.33
N HIS A 279 11.71 -5.03 -5.48
CA HIS A 279 11.22 -3.69 -5.16
C HIS A 279 12.25 -2.87 -4.37
N PHE A 280 13.02 -3.50 -3.48
CA PHE A 280 14.09 -2.84 -2.75
C PHE A 280 15.12 -2.22 -3.70
N PHE A 281 15.62 -2.99 -4.66
CA PHE A 281 16.58 -2.49 -5.65
C PHE A 281 15.96 -1.47 -6.62
N PHE A 282 14.72 -1.69 -7.06
CA PHE A 282 14.05 -0.79 -7.99
C PHE A 282 13.72 0.57 -7.38
N ILE A 283 13.23 0.58 -6.13
CA ILE A 283 12.99 1.83 -5.40
C ILE A 283 14.32 2.48 -5.06
N GLY A 284 15.31 1.70 -4.62
CA GLY A 284 16.63 2.20 -4.23
C GLY A 284 17.33 2.92 -5.38
N SER A 285 17.34 2.33 -6.58
CA SER A 285 17.96 2.96 -7.75
C SER A 285 17.27 4.28 -8.14
N ARG A 286 15.93 4.35 -8.05
CA ARG A 286 15.18 5.58 -8.29
C ARG A 286 15.49 6.67 -7.26
N VAL A 287 15.52 6.31 -5.98
CA VAL A 287 15.81 7.27 -4.91
C VAL A 287 17.24 7.81 -5.03
N ILE A 288 18.21 6.95 -5.36
CA ILE A 288 19.58 7.39 -5.66
C ILE A 288 19.56 8.34 -6.85
N GLY A 289 18.93 7.97 -7.97
CA GLY A 289 18.83 8.82 -9.17
C GLY A 289 18.20 10.18 -8.88
N TYR A 290 17.07 10.22 -8.16
CA TYR A 290 16.42 11.48 -7.79
C TYR A 290 17.28 12.33 -6.87
N SER A 291 17.97 11.73 -5.90
CA SER A 291 18.88 12.46 -5.01
C SER A 291 20.06 13.08 -5.76
N MET A 292 20.58 12.42 -6.81
CA MET A 292 21.65 12.96 -7.66
C MET A 292 21.16 14.05 -8.62
N VAL A 293 19.92 13.96 -9.12
CA VAL A 293 19.34 15.02 -9.96
C VAL A 293 19.09 16.26 -9.13
N ASP A 294 18.58 16.10 -7.91
CA ASP A 294 18.30 17.20 -6.99
C ASP A 294 19.55 17.99 -6.59
N THR A 295 20.73 17.35 -6.51
CA THR A 295 21.99 18.07 -6.25
C THR A 295 22.39 18.97 -7.41
N ALA A 296 22.10 18.57 -8.65
CA ALA A 296 22.44 19.34 -9.84
C ALA A 296 21.39 20.41 -10.20
N TRP A 297 20.10 20.15 -9.92
CA TRP A 297 18.99 20.98 -10.39
C TRP A 297 18.32 21.78 -9.26
N GLY A 298 18.58 21.43 -7.99
CA GLY A 298 18.03 22.11 -6.83
C GLY A 298 16.65 21.62 -6.39
N GLY A 299 16.16 22.15 -5.27
CA GLY A 299 15.04 21.58 -4.50
C GLY A 299 13.68 21.51 -5.21
N TRP A 300 13.47 22.16 -6.35
CA TRP A 300 12.21 22.04 -7.10
C TRP A 300 12.02 20.65 -7.71
N VAL A 301 13.11 19.87 -7.86
CA VAL A 301 13.05 18.47 -8.30
C VAL A 301 12.12 17.65 -7.38
N TYR A 302 12.05 17.99 -6.09
CA TYR A 302 11.14 17.32 -5.16
C TYR A 302 9.66 17.50 -5.51
N LEU A 303 9.26 18.60 -6.16
CA LEU A 303 7.89 18.78 -6.63
C LEU A 303 7.57 17.80 -7.76
N ILE A 304 8.51 17.60 -8.69
CA ILE A 304 8.36 16.64 -9.78
C ILE A 304 8.36 15.22 -9.25
N VAL A 305 9.30 14.90 -8.36
CA VAL A 305 9.40 13.58 -7.74
C VAL A 305 8.12 13.29 -6.97
N GLY A 306 7.67 14.21 -6.12
CA GLY A 306 6.41 14.11 -5.39
C GLY A 306 5.20 13.92 -6.31
N ALA A 307 5.09 14.72 -7.38
CA ALA A 307 4.03 14.57 -8.38
C ALA A 307 4.09 13.22 -9.10
N HIS A 308 5.28 12.73 -9.47
CA HIS A 308 5.46 11.42 -10.09
C HIS A 308 5.03 10.28 -9.16
N TRP A 309 5.43 10.32 -7.90
CA TRP A 309 5.01 9.35 -6.89
C TRP A 309 3.50 9.42 -6.64
N LEU A 310 2.93 10.62 -6.56
CA LEU A 310 1.50 10.83 -6.41
C LEU A 310 0.71 10.27 -7.60
N LEU A 311 1.18 10.52 -8.84
CA LEU A 311 0.59 9.96 -10.05
C LEU A 311 0.68 8.44 -10.09
N ASN A 312 1.81 7.85 -9.68
CA ASN A 312 1.95 6.40 -9.56
C ASN A 312 0.98 5.82 -8.53
N THR A 313 0.87 6.43 -7.34
CA THR A 313 -0.08 6.00 -6.31
C THR A 313 -1.52 6.15 -6.79
N ALA A 314 -1.85 7.27 -7.45
CA ALA A 314 -3.17 7.51 -8.04
C ALA A 314 -3.48 6.50 -9.14
N TRP A 315 -2.51 6.17 -10.00
CA TRP A 315 -2.67 5.16 -11.05
C TRP A 315 -2.94 3.77 -10.46
N HIS A 316 -2.18 3.37 -9.44
CA HIS A 316 -2.41 2.10 -8.74
C HIS A 316 -3.78 2.07 -8.06
N LEU A 317 -4.22 3.19 -7.49
CA LEU A 317 -5.53 3.33 -6.89
C LEU A 317 -6.65 3.27 -7.94
N ILE A 318 -6.52 3.98 -9.06
CA ILE A 318 -7.50 3.98 -10.16
C ILE A 318 -7.60 2.60 -10.80
N THR A 319 -6.46 1.93 -11.02
CA THR A 319 -6.45 0.56 -11.56
C THR A 319 -7.23 -0.39 -10.65
N LEU A 320 -7.07 -0.24 -9.34
CA LEU A 320 -7.80 -1.00 -8.33
C LEU A 320 -9.28 -0.62 -8.29
N LEU A 321 -9.61 0.67 -8.32
CA LEU A 321 -10.99 1.15 -8.35
C LEU A 321 -11.70 0.75 -9.64
N ASN A 322 -11.02 0.68 -10.78
CA ASN A 322 -11.59 0.22 -12.04
C ASN A 322 -11.75 -1.30 -12.06
N SER A 323 -10.80 -2.05 -11.48
CA SER A 323 -10.98 -3.50 -11.30
C SER A 323 -12.11 -3.83 -10.33
N ASN A 324 -12.35 -2.98 -9.33
CA ASN A 324 -13.33 -3.22 -8.26
C ASN A 324 -14.69 -2.53 -8.50
N GLY A 325 -14.74 -1.44 -9.27
CA GLY A 325 -15.92 -0.64 -9.57
C GLY A 325 -16.84 -1.30 -10.60
N ILE A 326 -16.26 -2.12 -11.49
CA ILE A 326 -17.02 -3.04 -12.34
C ILE A 326 -17.75 -4.10 -11.48
N THR A 327 -17.29 -4.34 -10.25
CA THR A 327 -17.79 -5.39 -9.35
C THR A 327 -18.80 -4.87 -8.32
N ALA A 328 -18.64 -3.67 -7.76
CA ALA A 328 -19.66 -3.05 -6.89
C ALA A 328 -20.97 -2.76 -7.64
N ALA A 329 -20.88 -2.38 -8.92
CA ALA A 329 -22.06 -2.28 -9.79
C ALA A 329 -22.71 -3.64 -10.09
N ARG A 330 -22.01 -4.77 -9.86
CA ARG A 330 -22.53 -6.14 -10.07
C ARG A 330 -23.10 -6.78 -8.81
N SER A 331 -22.58 -6.48 -7.62
CA SER A 331 -23.13 -6.98 -6.35
C SER A 331 -24.49 -6.35 -6.00
N VAL A 332 -24.74 -5.12 -6.43
CA VAL A 332 -26.08 -4.48 -6.38
C VAL A 332 -27.06 -5.15 -7.37
N TRP A 333 -26.55 -5.85 -8.38
CA TRP A 333 -27.33 -6.45 -9.47
C TRP A 333 -27.50 -7.98 -9.36
N VAL A 334 -27.09 -8.62 -8.26
CA VAL A 334 -27.59 -9.96 -7.94
C VAL A 334 -28.95 -9.75 -7.26
N PRO A 335 -30.08 -9.91 -7.97
CA PRO A 335 -31.37 -9.71 -7.36
C PRO A 335 -31.57 -10.81 -6.31
N ASN A 336 -32.17 -10.49 -5.18
CA ASN A 336 -32.66 -11.41 -4.14
C ASN A 336 -33.69 -12.46 -4.65
N ASN A 337 -33.81 -12.67 -5.96
CA ASN A 337 -34.80 -13.53 -6.59
C ASN A 337 -34.38 -15.01 -6.67
N ALA A 338 -33.32 -15.43 -5.98
CA ALA A 338 -32.90 -16.84 -5.91
C ALA A 338 -33.39 -17.57 -4.64
N LEU A 339 -34.18 -16.91 -3.78
CA LEU A 339 -34.92 -17.54 -2.68
C LEU A 339 -36.42 -17.46 -3.01
N GLY A 340 -36.84 -18.29 -3.96
CA GLY A 340 -38.23 -18.60 -4.27
C GLY A 340 -38.41 -20.11 -4.37
#